data_AF-A0A0R0LBB8-F1
#
_entry.id   AF-A0A0R0LBB8-F1
#
_cell.length_a   1.000
_cell.length_b   1.000
_cell.length_c   1.000
_cell.angle_alpha   90.00
_cell.angle_beta   90.00
_cell.angle_gamma   90.00
#
_symmetry.space_group_name_H-M   'P 1'
#
loop_
_entity.id
_entity.type
_entity.pdbx_description
1 polymer ?
#
loop_
_entity_poly.entity_id
_entity_poly.type
_entity_poly.pdbx_seq_one_letter_code
_entity_poly.pdbx_strand_id
1 'polypeptide(L)'
;MGTSVADLAPGLSRKLKKVQESRIDTPYLLSSLNTLSSFYDDNTPQARRNLRSTIEKRALSINCEFLDASHAAQLINALREEELNENFFKALSHVQEIHANCKVLLRTHHQRAGLELMDMMAVYQEGAYERLCRERSVLFKYCAEEVANMRHNALFRRFISALTRGGPGGLPRPIEVHAHDPLRYVGDMLGWLHQALASERELVAVLLDPDTITDSGPKQFSNNSEDGSGKTESDLMFVLDRIFEGSQPSLIVSYKLSSTLEFYCYTISDLLGRETALCNTLWALKDAAQNTFFDILKGRGEKLLRYPPLVAVDLSPPPAVTEGVSVLLEIIDNYNSMMVPASGQKPAFGPVISAILDPIVQMCEQAAEAHKSKGAGHSSRRSGMSFDCGQLTKSSVDAILSNSSSVSSSLVCSYSFSLKFYRYLLP
;
A
#
# COMPACT_ATOMS: atom_id res chain seq x y z
N MET A 1 51.51 -84.28 -43.81
CA MET A 1 51.36 -85.21 -42.68
C MET A 1 50.04 -84.90 -42.00
N GLY A 2 48.98 -85.63 -42.35
CA GLY A 2 47.67 -85.43 -41.72
C GLY A 2 47.62 -86.15 -40.39
N THR A 3 48.04 -85.50 -39.31
CA THR A 3 47.70 -85.98 -37.97
C THR A 3 46.18 -85.95 -37.88
N SER A 4 45.56 -87.12 -37.99
CA SER A 4 44.12 -87.25 -37.86
C SER A 4 43.72 -86.72 -36.47
N VAL A 5 42.57 -86.05 -36.35
CA VAL A 5 42.07 -85.54 -35.05
C VAL A 5 41.99 -86.64 -33.97
N ALA A 6 42.05 -87.92 -34.38
CA ALA A 6 42.09 -89.08 -33.51
C ALA A 6 43.39 -89.26 -32.72
N ASP A 7 44.54 -88.71 -33.16
CA ASP A 7 45.84 -88.87 -32.47
C ASP A 7 46.15 -87.77 -31.44
N LEU A 8 45.26 -86.78 -31.31
CA LEU A 8 45.40 -85.70 -30.33
C LEU A 8 44.87 -86.15 -28.96
N ALA A 9 45.51 -85.69 -27.88
CA ALA A 9 45.02 -85.93 -26.53
C ALA A 9 43.54 -85.50 -26.43
N PRO A 10 42.65 -86.28 -25.76
CA PRO A 10 41.19 -86.10 -25.86
C PRO A 10 40.71 -84.66 -25.59
N GLY A 11 41.39 -83.95 -24.69
CA GLY A 11 41.10 -82.55 -24.38
C GLY A 11 41.47 -81.57 -25.50
N LEU A 12 42.58 -81.83 -26.22
CA LEU A 12 43.02 -81.01 -27.35
C LEU A 12 42.12 -81.26 -28.57
N SER A 13 41.78 -82.53 -28.88
CA SER A 13 40.86 -82.86 -29.98
C SER A 13 39.50 -82.18 -29.80
N ARG A 14 38.95 -82.17 -28.57
CA ARG A 14 37.68 -81.48 -28.26
C ARG A 14 37.77 -79.97 -28.44
N LYS A 15 38.85 -79.33 -27.99
CA LYS A 15 39.05 -77.88 -28.16
C LYS A 15 39.22 -77.51 -29.64
N LEU A 16 40.03 -78.26 -30.37
CA LEU A 16 40.27 -78.03 -31.79
C LEU A 16 38.99 -78.22 -32.61
N LYS A 17 38.22 -79.28 -32.34
CA LYS A 17 36.89 -79.48 -32.93
C LYS A 17 35.95 -78.31 -32.63
N LYS A 18 35.91 -77.82 -31.39
CA LYS A 18 35.10 -76.63 -31.02
C LYS A 18 35.51 -75.36 -31.78
N VAL A 19 36.80 -75.12 -31.94
CA VAL A 19 37.33 -73.94 -32.67
C VAL A 19 36.99 -74.05 -34.16
N GLN A 20 37.07 -75.24 -34.73
CA GLN A 20 36.71 -75.49 -36.13
C GLN A 20 35.20 -75.39 -36.38
N GLU A 21 34.37 -75.76 -35.38
CA GLU A 21 32.91 -75.61 -35.42
C GLU A 21 32.46 -74.16 -35.19
N SER A 22 33.22 -73.36 -34.42
CA SER A 22 32.94 -71.94 -34.29
C SER A 22 33.28 -71.24 -35.61
N ARG A 23 32.28 -70.67 -36.29
CA ARG A 23 32.47 -69.93 -37.55
C ARG A 23 33.30 -68.65 -37.30
N ILE A 24 34.63 -68.77 -37.37
CA ILE A 24 35.56 -67.68 -37.02
C ILE A 24 35.50 -66.51 -38.00
N ASP A 25 35.11 -66.77 -39.25
CA ASP A 25 35.17 -65.79 -40.34
C ASP A 25 33.93 -64.88 -40.42
N THR A 26 33.06 -64.89 -39.40
CA THR A 26 31.91 -63.99 -39.40
C THR A 26 32.36 -62.54 -39.19
N PRO A 27 31.86 -61.57 -39.98
CA PRO A 27 32.31 -60.18 -39.90
C PRO A 27 32.06 -59.58 -38.50
N TYR A 28 30.99 -60.01 -37.84
CA TYR A 28 30.68 -59.63 -36.47
C TYR A 28 31.77 -60.10 -35.48
N LEU A 29 32.22 -61.35 -35.59
CA LEU A 29 33.28 -61.85 -34.71
C LEU A 29 34.60 -61.13 -34.96
N LEU A 30 34.98 -60.94 -36.23
CA LEU A 30 36.19 -60.18 -36.59
C LEU A 30 36.15 -58.76 -36.03
N SER A 31 35.02 -58.07 -36.15
CA SER A 31 34.86 -56.73 -35.56
C SER A 31 35.00 -56.74 -34.04
N SER A 32 34.38 -57.72 -33.37
CA SER A 32 34.45 -57.88 -31.91
C SER A 32 35.88 -58.18 -31.43
N LEU A 33 36.60 -59.03 -32.17
CA LEU A 33 38.01 -59.34 -31.92
C LEU A 33 38.91 -58.13 -32.17
N ASN A 34 38.63 -57.33 -33.20
CA ASN A 34 39.38 -56.10 -33.46
C ASN A 34 39.18 -55.08 -32.32
N THR A 35 37.94 -54.91 -31.85
CA THR A 35 37.64 -54.09 -30.67
C THR A 35 38.34 -54.63 -29.42
N LEU A 36 38.34 -55.94 -29.21
CA LEU A 36 39.02 -56.56 -28.07
C LEU A 36 40.53 -56.38 -28.14
N SER A 37 41.10 -56.51 -29.35
CA SER A 37 42.53 -56.30 -29.62
C SER A 37 42.99 -54.87 -29.35
N SER A 38 42.08 -53.89 -29.26
CA SER A 38 42.45 -52.49 -28.99
C SER A 38 42.78 -52.23 -27.51
N PHE A 39 42.54 -53.20 -26.61
CA PHE A 39 42.77 -53.03 -25.18
C PHE A 39 43.22 -54.30 -24.45
N TYR A 40 43.20 -55.45 -25.14
CA TYR A 40 43.61 -56.73 -24.61
C TYR A 40 44.93 -57.16 -25.25
N ASP A 41 46.02 -56.51 -24.83
CA ASP A 41 47.35 -56.71 -25.42
C ASP A 41 47.99 -58.05 -24.97
N ASP A 42 47.84 -58.38 -23.68
CA ASP A 42 48.50 -59.53 -23.07
C ASP A 42 47.53 -60.65 -22.67
N ASN A 43 47.71 -61.83 -23.25
CA ASN A 43 46.92 -63.03 -22.94
C ASN A 43 47.45 -63.79 -21.69
N THR A 44 47.63 -63.06 -20.58
CA THR A 44 48.04 -63.65 -19.29
C THR A 44 46.86 -64.35 -18.58
N PRO A 45 47.11 -65.31 -17.68
CA PRO A 45 46.05 -65.90 -16.85
C PRO A 45 45.23 -64.86 -16.07
N GLN A 46 45.88 -63.81 -15.58
CA GLN A 46 45.27 -62.70 -14.85
C GLN A 46 44.38 -61.87 -15.76
N ALA A 47 44.88 -61.49 -16.94
CA ALA A 47 44.10 -60.75 -17.93
C ALA A 47 42.84 -61.54 -18.35
N ARG A 48 42.96 -62.86 -18.57
CA ARG A 48 41.80 -63.72 -18.87
C ARG A 48 40.75 -63.75 -17.75
N ARG A 49 41.19 -63.79 -16.49
CA ARG A 49 40.28 -63.76 -15.31
C ARG A 49 39.54 -62.42 -15.21
N ASN A 50 40.20 -61.32 -15.56
CA ASN A 50 39.67 -59.97 -15.43
C ASN A 50 38.97 -59.45 -16.70
N LEU A 51 39.11 -60.14 -17.84
CA LEU A 51 38.63 -59.68 -19.15
C LEU A 51 37.16 -59.24 -19.11
N ARG A 52 36.30 -60.01 -18.44
CA ARG A 52 34.88 -59.67 -18.28
C ARG A 52 34.68 -58.32 -17.59
N SER A 53 35.37 -58.10 -16.46
CA SER A 53 35.35 -56.84 -15.72
C SER A 53 35.87 -55.67 -16.56
N THR A 54 36.94 -55.90 -17.34
CA THR A 54 37.49 -54.88 -18.24
C THR A 54 36.52 -54.51 -19.35
N ILE A 55 35.87 -55.50 -19.99
CA ILE A 55 34.86 -55.27 -21.04
C ILE A 55 33.66 -54.51 -20.45
N GLU A 56 33.15 -54.94 -19.30
CA GLU A 56 32.01 -54.29 -18.63
C GLU A 56 32.35 -52.83 -18.26
N LYS A 57 33.55 -52.55 -17.74
CA LYS A 57 34.02 -51.18 -17.46
C LYS A 57 34.14 -50.32 -18.73
N ARG A 58 34.66 -50.88 -19.83
CA ARG A 58 34.83 -50.12 -21.09
C ARG A 58 33.50 -49.87 -21.79
N ALA A 59 32.62 -50.87 -21.86
CA ALA A 59 31.26 -50.68 -22.39
C ALA A 59 30.53 -49.58 -21.62
N LEU A 60 30.71 -49.52 -20.30
CA LEU A 60 30.17 -48.43 -19.51
C LEU A 60 30.90 -47.10 -19.75
N SER A 61 32.23 -47.06 -19.84
CA SER A 61 32.97 -45.83 -20.18
C SER A 61 32.50 -45.24 -21.50
N ILE A 62 32.30 -46.08 -22.52
CA ILE A 62 31.78 -45.66 -23.82
C ILE A 62 30.34 -45.16 -23.68
N ASN A 63 29.51 -45.82 -22.88
CA ASN A 63 28.17 -45.33 -22.61
C ASN A 63 28.20 -44.00 -21.85
N CYS A 64 29.10 -43.82 -20.88
CA CYS A 64 29.31 -42.54 -20.18
C CYS A 64 29.77 -41.46 -21.15
N GLU A 65 30.81 -41.72 -21.96
CA GLU A 65 31.29 -40.77 -22.97
C GLU A 65 30.23 -40.44 -24.01
N PHE A 66 29.44 -41.42 -24.44
CA PHE A 66 28.34 -41.22 -25.38
C PHE A 66 27.22 -40.40 -24.73
N LEU A 67 26.86 -40.70 -23.47
CA LEU A 67 25.88 -39.93 -22.71
C LEU A 67 26.40 -38.51 -22.49
N ASP A 68 27.66 -38.32 -22.08
CA ASP A 68 28.29 -37.01 -21.90
C ASP A 68 28.28 -36.22 -23.21
N ALA A 69 28.71 -36.83 -24.33
CA ALA A 69 28.74 -36.17 -25.64
C ALA A 69 27.35 -35.87 -26.20
N SER A 70 26.38 -36.79 -26.03
CA SER A 70 25.01 -36.63 -26.56
C SER A 70 24.18 -35.67 -25.71
N HIS A 71 24.27 -35.78 -24.38
CA HIS A 71 23.56 -34.90 -23.45
C HIS A 71 24.16 -33.50 -23.40
N ALA A 72 25.49 -33.36 -23.41
CA ALA A 72 26.12 -32.04 -23.36
C ALA A 72 25.80 -31.19 -24.58
N ALA A 73 25.73 -31.76 -25.79
CA ALA A 73 25.53 -30.94 -26.98
C ALA A 73 24.07 -30.44 -27.12
N GLN A 74 23.08 -31.28 -26.85
CA GLN A 74 21.68 -30.96 -27.15
C GLN A 74 20.96 -30.28 -25.97
N LEU A 75 21.14 -30.79 -24.74
CA LEU A 75 20.46 -30.25 -23.57
C LEU A 75 21.08 -28.93 -23.10
N ILE A 76 22.42 -28.83 -23.11
CA ILE A 76 23.08 -27.59 -22.70
C ILE A 76 22.67 -26.45 -23.63
N ASN A 77 22.62 -26.68 -24.94
CA ASN A 77 22.19 -25.66 -25.88
C ASN A 77 20.75 -25.25 -25.61
N ALA A 78 19.81 -26.20 -25.48
CA ALA A 78 18.41 -25.88 -25.19
C ALA A 78 18.18 -25.20 -23.82
N LEU A 79 18.99 -25.52 -22.80
CA LEU A 79 18.94 -24.85 -21.49
C LEU A 79 19.66 -23.48 -21.49
N ARG A 80 20.55 -23.23 -22.45
CA ARG A 80 21.28 -21.96 -22.64
C ARG A 80 20.64 -21.01 -23.64
N GLU A 81 19.76 -21.47 -24.53
CA GLU A 81 18.99 -20.63 -25.48
C GLU A 81 18.29 -19.48 -24.76
N GLU A 82 18.23 -18.26 -25.30
CA GLU A 82 17.71 -17.06 -24.60
C GLU A 82 16.21 -17.09 -24.27
N GLU A 83 15.40 -17.88 -24.98
CA GLU A 83 13.95 -17.92 -24.81
C GLU A 83 13.47 -19.16 -24.05
N LEU A 84 12.51 -19.00 -23.13
CA LEU A 84 11.82 -20.13 -22.49
C LEU A 84 10.77 -20.69 -23.45
N ASN A 85 11.18 -21.66 -24.28
CA ASN A 85 10.31 -22.34 -25.24
C ASN A 85 9.95 -23.76 -24.78
N GLU A 86 9.14 -24.46 -25.57
CA GLU A 86 8.80 -25.87 -25.30
C GLU A 86 10.04 -26.77 -25.24
N ASN A 87 11.11 -26.44 -25.99
CA ASN A 87 12.36 -27.19 -25.99
C ASN A 87 13.09 -27.08 -24.65
N PHE A 88 13.05 -25.91 -24.00
CA PHE A 88 13.58 -25.72 -22.65
C PHE A 88 12.92 -26.67 -21.64
N PHE A 89 11.58 -26.76 -21.65
CA PHE A 89 10.85 -27.63 -20.72
C PHE A 89 11.06 -29.12 -21.05
N LYS A 90 11.15 -29.48 -22.32
CA LYS A 90 11.53 -30.84 -22.76
C LYS A 90 12.93 -31.20 -22.27
N ALA A 91 13.90 -30.29 -22.42
CA ALA A 91 15.26 -30.49 -21.95
C ALA A 91 15.33 -30.62 -20.42
N LEU A 92 14.62 -29.75 -19.67
CA LEU A 92 14.55 -29.83 -18.21
C LEU A 92 13.94 -31.15 -17.73
N SER A 93 12.85 -31.59 -18.36
CA SER A 93 12.22 -32.88 -18.06
C SER A 93 13.18 -34.05 -18.30
N HIS A 94 13.98 -33.99 -19.38
CA HIS A 94 14.95 -35.04 -19.67
C HIS A 94 16.12 -35.04 -18.68
N VAL A 95 16.63 -33.87 -18.28
CA VAL A 95 17.65 -33.76 -17.21
C VAL A 95 17.13 -34.35 -15.89
N GLN A 96 15.87 -34.10 -15.53
CA GLN A 96 15.22 -34.70 -14.35
C GLN A 96 15.17 -36.23 -14.43
N GLU A 97 14.86 -36.78 -15.60
CA GLU A 97 14.83 -38.22 -15.83
C GLU A 97 16.23 -38.85 -15.70
N ILE A 98 17.26 -38.25 -16.30
CA ILE A 98 18.64 -38.73 -16.19
C ILE A 98 19.11 -38.68 -14.74
N HIS A 99 18.87 -37.57 -14.05
CA HIS A 99 19.21 -37.41 -12.63
C HIS A 99 18.52 -38.49 -11.77
N ALA A 100 17.26 -38.83 -12.07
CA ALA A 100 16.55 -39.91 -11.39
C ALA A 100 17.14 -41.30 -11.70
N ASN A 101 17.49 -41.55 -12.98
CA ASN A 101 18.08 -42.80 -13.43
C ASN A 101 19.49 -43.05 -12.85
N CYS A 102 20.26 -41.99 -12.57
CA CYS A 102 21.57 -42.11 -11.93
C CYS A 102 21.51 -42.83 -10.57
N LYS A 103 20.38 -42.78 -9.85
CA LYS A 103 20.16 -43.54 -8.60
C LYS A 103 20.33 -45.05 -8.78
N VAL A 104 20.06 -45.57 -9.97
CA VAL A 104 20.28 -46.99 -10.30
C VAL A 104 21.78 -47.28 -10.41
N LEU A 105 22.55 -46.41 -11.07
CA LEU A 105 24.01 -46.56 -11.23
C LEU A 105 24.74 -46.58 -9.88
N LEU A 106 24.25 -45.82 -8.90
CA LEU A 106 24.80 -45.81 -7.53
C LEU A 106 24.72 -47.18 -6.81
N ARG A 107 23.84 -48.08 -7.27
CA ARG A 107 23.69 -49.43 -6.73
C ARG A 107 24.55 -50.48 -7.48
N THR A 108 25.21 -50.09 -8.55
CA THR A 108 26.04 -50.97 -9.40
C THR A 108 27.53 -50.71 -9.18
N HIS A 109 28.44 -51.46 -9.82
CA HIS A 109 29.90 -51.24 -9.76
C HIS A 109 30.39 -49.92 -10.43
N HIS A 110 29.47 -49.03 -10.77
CA HIS A 110 29.70 -47.79 -11.51
C HIS A 110 29.34 -46.55 -10.70
N GLN A 111 29.51 -46.61 -9.38
CA GLN A 111 29.10 -45.53 -8.48
C GLN A 111 29.76 -44.19 -8.83
N ARG A 112 31.05 -44.19 -9.20
CA ARG A 112 31.78 -42.96 -9.55
C ARG A 112 31.17 -42.26 -10.77
N ALA A 113 30.92 -42.99 -11.85
CA ALA A 113 30.28 -42.45 -13.04
C ALA A 113 28.84 -42.00 -12.75
N GLY A 114 28.09 -42.78 -11.94
CA GLY A 114 26.76 -42.41 -11.50
C GLY A 114 26.74 -41.11 -10.67
N LEU A 115 27.74 -40.88 -9.82
CA LEU A 115 27.89 -39.65 -9.04
C LEU A 115 28.29 -38.46 -9.92
N GLU A 116 29.30 -38.62 -10.79
CA GLU A 116 29.74 -37.56 -11.71
C GLU A 116 28.58 -37.10 -12.62
N LEU A 117 27.80 -38.05 -13.17
CA LEU A 117 26.59 -37.73 -13.94
C LEU A 117 25.51 -37.03 -13.09
N MET A 118 25.28 -37.51 -11.87
CA MET A 118 24.28 -36.91 -10.96
C MET A 118 24.64 -35.46 -10.62
N ASP A 119 25.91 -35.18 -10.31
CA ASP A 119 26.40 -33.83 -10.01
C ASP A 119 26.26 -32.91 -11.23
N MET A 120 26.61 -33.39 -12.43
CA MET A 120 26.42 -32.61 -13.66
C MET A 120 24.94 -32.29 -13.92
N MET A 121 24.04 -33.26 -13.75
CA MET A 121 22.60 -33.03 -13.94
C MET A 121 22.03 -32.05 -12.90
N ALA A 122 22.52 -32.09 -11.66
CA ALA A 122 22.11 -31.15 -10.61
C ALA A 122 22.48 -29.70 -11.00
N VAL A 123 23.68 -29.47 -11.53
CA VAL A 123 24.11 -28.13 -12.00
C VAL A 123 23.21 -27.62 -13.13
N TYR A 124 22.81 -28.47 -14.08
CA TYR A 124 21.87 -28.07 -15.13
C TYR A 124 20.48 -27.75 -14.59
N GLN A 125 20.00 -28.49 -13.59
CA GLN A 125 18.72 -28.21 -12.93
C GLN A 125 18.75 -26.88 -12.19
N GLU A 126 19.79 -26.61 -11.41
CA GLU A 126 19.94 -25.35 -10.67
C GLU A 126 19.90 -24.14 -11.61
N GLY A 127 20.72 -24.14 -12.67
CA GLY A 127 20.72 -23.05 -13.65
C GLY A 127 19.38 -22.88 -14.38
N ALA A 128 18.69 -23.98 -14.69
CA ALA A 128 17.37 -23.94 -15.31
C ALA A 128 16.30 -23.38 -14.35
N TYR A 129 16.30 -23.77 -13.08
CA TYR A 129 15.35 -23.28 -12.09
C TYR A 129 15.59 -21.82 -11.72
N GLU A 130 16.84 -21.40 -11.55
CA GLU A 130 17.20 -20.00 -11.34
C GLU A 130 16.64 -19.14 -12.48
N ARG A 131 16.82 -19.59 -13.72
CA ARG A 131 16.31 -18.89 -14.89
C ARG A 131 14.79 -18.92 -15.00
N LEU A 132 14.14 -20.05 -14.72
CA LEU A 132 12.68 -20.14 -14.68
C LEU A 132 12.10 -19.15 -13.66
N CYS A 133 12.71 -19.06 -12.48
CA CYS A 133 12.34 -18.10 -11.45
C CYS A 133 12.59 -16.65 -11.91
N ARG A 134 13.74 -16.39 -12.55
CA ARG A 134 14.10 -15.06 -13.04
C ARG A 134 13.17 -14.59 -14.16
N GLU A 135 13.02 -15.36 -15.24
CA GLU A 135 12.14 -14.97 -16.35
C GLU A 135 10.67 -14.91 -15.92
N ARG A 136 10.21 -15.84 -15.08
CA ARG A 136 8.86 -15.76 -14.52
C ARG A 136 8.67 -14.48 -13.71
N SER A 137 9.65 -14.08 -12.90
CA SER A 137 9.56 -12.83 -12.12
C SER A 137 9.64 -11.57 -13.01
N VAL A 138 10.48 -11.56 -14.05
CA VAL A 138 10.58 -10.44 -15.00
C VAL A 138 9.30 -10.32 -15.84
N LEU A 139 8.83 -11.42 -16.44
CA LEU A 139 7.60 -11.45 -17.22
C LEU A 139 6.38 -11.13 -16.34
N PHE A 140 6.32 -11.68 -15.12
CA PHE A 140 5.28 -11.34 -14.17
C PHE A 140 5.28 -9.85 -13.82
N LYS A 141 6.46 -9.27 -13.57
CA LYS A 141 6.60 -7.83 -13.30
C LYS A 141 6.13 -7.00 -14.50
N TYR A 142 6.56 -7.32 -15.72
CA TYR A 142 6.14 -6.62 -16.93
C TYR A 142 4.63 -6.73 -17.16
N CYS A 143 4.07 -7.95 -17.09
CA CYS A 143 2.63 -8.17 -17.20
C CYS A 143 1.84 -7.44 -16.11
N ALA A 144 2.33 -7.43 -14.87
CA ALA A 144 1.69 -6.72 -13.77
C ALA A 144 1.69 -5.19 -13.99
N GLU A 145 2.80 -4.63 -14.47
CA GLU A 145 2.90 -3.21 -14.83
C GLU A 145 1.95 -2.84 -15.99
N GLU A 146 1.89 -3.66 -17.05
CA GLU A 146 0.97 -3.45 -18.17
C GLU A 146 -0.50 -3.55 -17.73
N VAL A 147 -0.86 -4.56 -16.93
CA VAL A 147 -2.21 -4.70 -16.37
C VAL A 147 -2.54 -3.49 -15.49
N ALA A 148 -1.63 -3.06 -14.61
CA ALA A 148 -1.82 -1.88 -13.77
C ALA A 148 -2.07 -0.61 -14.61
N ASN A 149 -1.29 -0.40 -15.68
CA ASN A 149 -1.46 0.71 -16.61
C ASN A 149 -2.83 0.65 -17.33
N MET A 150 -3.24 -0.52 -17.80
CA MET A 150 -4.57 -0.70 -18.41
C MET A 150 -5.70 -0.41 -17.42
N ARG A 151 -5.58 -0.88 -16.17
CA ARG A 151 -6.56 -0.63 -15.10
C ARG A 151 -6.64 0.84 -14.72
N HIS A 152 -5.50 1.52 -14.57
CA HIS A 152 -5.45 2.96 -14.31
C HIS A 152 -6.23 3.75 -15.38
N ASN A 153 -5.95 3.48 -16.66
CA ASN A 153 -6.64 4.13 -17.78
C ASN A 153 -8.15 3.84 -17.78
N ALA A 154 -8.55 2.62 -17.45
CA ALA A 154 -9.96 2.24 -17.35
C ALA A 154 -10.67 2.95 -16.19
N LEU A 155 -10.05 3.00 -15.01
CA LEU A 155 -10.58 3.70 -13.83
C LEU A 155 -10.72 5.19 -14.07
N PHE A 156 -9.70 5.82 -14.66
CA PHE A 156 -9.74 7.24 -15.01
C PHE A 156 -10.93 7.55 -15.93
N ARG A 157 -11.11 6.76 -17.00
CA ARG A 157 -12.27 6.91 -17.91
C ARG A 157 -13.60 6.71 -17.21
N ARG A 158 -13.70 5.71 -16.32
CA ARG A 158 -14.91 5.45 -15.53
C ARG A 158 -15.22 6.62 -14.58
N PHE A 159 -14.20 7.21 -13.95
CA PHE A 159 -14.37 8.37 -13.07
C PHE A 159 -14.86 9.58 -13.85
N ILE A 160 -14.23 9.93 -14.98
CA ILE A 160 -14.66 11.04 -15.83
C ILE A 160 -16.09 10.83 -16.34
N SER A 161 -16.46 9.59 -16.68
CA SER A 161 -17.84 9.27 -17.07
C SER A 161 -18.81 9.45 -15.90
N ALA A 162 -18.47 9.01 -14.69
CA ALA A 162 -19.31 9.22 -13.50
C ALA A 162 -19.45 10.71 -13.17
N LEU A 163 -18.38 11.48 -13.34
CA LEU A 163 -18.33 12.91 -13.08
C LEU A 163 -19.24 13.70 -14.04
N THR A 164 -19.14 13.44 -15.34
CA THR A 164 -19.73 14.28 -16.40
C THR A 164 -20.98 13.71 -17.06
N ARG A 165 -21.15 12.37 -17.11
CA ARG A 165 -22.24 11.68 -17.81
C ARG A 165 -23.18 10.91 -16.89
N GLY A 166 -22.70 10.49 -15.72
CA GLY A 166 -23.45 9.62 -14.83
C GLY A 166 -23.51 8.17 -15.30
N GLY A 167 -24.44 7.40 -14.74
CA GLY A 167 -24.61 5.97 -15.02
C GLY A 167 -25.56 5.64 -16.17
N PRO A 168 -25.73 4.33 -16.46
CA PRO A 168 -26.61 3.86 -17.52
C PRO A 168 -28.05 4.35 -17.32
N GLY A 169 -28.65 4.96 -18.35
CA GLY A 169 -29.99 5.54 -18.27
C GLY A 169 -30.06 6.88 -17.52
N GLY A 170 -28.91 7.53 -17.25
CA GLY A 170 -28.83 8.81 -16.54
C GLY A 170 -28.90 8.69 -15.02
N LEU A 171 -28.84 7.46 -14.49
CA LEU A 171 -28.80 7.16 -13.06
C LEU A 171 -27.55 6.31 -12.72
N PRO A 172 -26.77 6.68 -11.68
CA PRO A 172 -26.83 7.95 -10.94
C PRO A 172 -26.57 9.15 -11.87
N ARG A 173 -27.10 10.33 -11.50
CA ARG A 173 -26.85 11.57 -12.24
C ARG A 173 -25.35 11.91 -12.23
N PRO A 174 -24.83 12.68 -13.21
CA PRO A 174 -23.46 13.14 -13.18
C PRO A 174 -23.13 13.85 -11.87
N ILE A 175 -21.99 13.53 -11.27
CA ILE A 175 -21.56 14.13 -9.99
C ILE A 175 -21.42 15.66 -10.12
N GLU A 176 -21.01 16.16 -11.29
CA GLU A 176 -20.86 17.59 -11.59
C GLU A 176 -22.16 18.40 -11.42
N VAL A 177 -23.33 17.75 -11.52
CA VAL A 177 -24.63 18.42 -11.24
C VAL A 177 -24.69 18.96 -9.80
N HIS A 178 -23.97 18.34 -8.87
CA HIS A 178 -23.92 18.75 -7.46
C HIS A 178 -22.76 19.70 -7.14
N ALA A 179 -22.03 20.24 -8.14
CA ALA A 179 -20.86 21.10 -7.89
C ALA A 179 -21.14 22.37 -7.07
N HIS A 180 -22.41 22.81 -6.99
CA HIS A 180 -22.85 23.95 -6.17
C HIS A 180 -23.00 23.62 -4.67
N ASP A 181 -23.00 22.33 -4.31
CA ASP A 181 -23.05 21.84 -2.93
C ASP A 181 -21.74 21.09 -2.63
N PRO A 182 -20.74 21.76 -2.04
CA PRO A 182 -19.41 21.18 -1.83
C PRO A 182 -19.40 19.88 -1.02
N LEU A 183 -20.27 19.77 -0.02
CA LEU A 183 -20.33 18.58 0.84
C LEU A 183 -20.82 17.37 0.05
N ARG A 184 -21.89 17.56 -0.72
CA ARG A 184 -22.42 16.50 -1.58
C ARG A 184 -21.46 16.15 -2.70
N TYR A 185 -20.88 17.16 -3.35
CA TYR A 185 -19.95 16.96 -4.46
C TYR A 185 -18.72 16.14 -4.03
N VAL A 186 -18.08 16.52 -2.92
CA VAL A 186 -16.94 15.79 -2.36
C VAL A 186 -17.35 14.41 -1.84
N GLY A 187 -18.51 14.32 -1.17
CA GLY A 187 -19.05 13.05 -0.69
C GLY A 187 -19.31 12.03 -1.81
N ASP A 188 -19.90 12.47 -2.93
CA ASP A 188 -20.15 11.65 -4.11
C ASP A 188 -18.84 11.16 -4.75
N MET A 189 -17.80 12.02 -4.82
CA MET A 189 -16.48 11.63 -5.31
C MET A 189 -15.80 10.60 -4.42
N LEU A 190 -15.79 10.83 -3.11
CA LEU A 190 -15.16 9.94 -2.14
C LEU A 190 -15.89 8.59 -2.07
N GLY A 191 -17.22 8.61 -2.15
CA GLY A 191 -18.04 7.41 -2.23
C GLY A 191 -17.74 6.58 -3.49
N TRP A 192 -17.67 7.24 -4.65
CA TRP A 192 -17.28 6.58 -5.90
C TRP A 192 -15.88 5.97 -5.81
N LEU A 193 -14.92 6.74 -5.28
CA LEU A 193 -13.54 6.31 -5.10
C LEU A 193 -13.46 5.09 -4.19
N HIS A 194 -14.09 5.13 -3.02
CA HIS A 194 -14.14 4.02 -2.08
C HIS A 194 -14.71 2.75 -2.72
N GLN A 195 -15.83 2.84 -3.45
CA GLN A 195 -16.41 1.70 -4.14
C GLN A 195 -15.50 1.16 -5.25
N ALA A 196 -14.89 2.05 -6.03
CA ALA A 196 -13.96 1.66 -7.09
C ALA A 196 -12.75 0.90 -6.52
N LEU A 197 -12.13 1.42 -5.45
CA LEU A 197 -10.98 0.80 -4.80
C LEU A 197 -11.30 -0.58 -4.24
N ALA A 198 -12.47 -0.75 -3.61
CA ALA A 198 -12.91 -2.05 -3.12
C ALA A 198 -12.99 -3.08 -4.27
N SER A 199 -13.56 -2.68 -5.42
CA SER A 199 -13.65 -3.55 -6.60
C SER A 199 -12.28 -3.87 -7.24
N GLU A 200 -11.34 -2.93 -7.24
CA GLU A 200 -9.98 -3.19 -7.75
C GLU A 200 -9.19 -4.11 -6.82
N ARG A 201 -9.34 -3.96 -5.50
CA ARG A 201 -8.67 -4.84 -4.53
C ARG A 201 -9.11 -6.30 -4.70
N GLU A 202 -10.42 -6.51 -4.87
CA GLU A 202 -10.97 -7.84 -5.15
C GLU A 202 -10.43 -8.41 -6.47
N LEU A 203 -10.39 -7.59 -7.53
CA LEU A 203 -9.82 -7.98 -8.82
C LEU A 203 -8.35 -8.40 -8.71
N VAL A 204 -7.52 -7.63 -7.99
CA VAL A 204 -6.10 -7.94 -7.80
C VAL A 204 -5.93 -9.24 -7.01
N ALA A 205 -6.74 -9.46 -5.97
CA ALA A 205 -6.70 -10.70 -5.20
C ALA A 205 -6.97 -11.93 -6.09
N VAL A 206 -8.02 -11.86 -6.93
CA VAL A 206 -8.37 -12.94 -7.86
C VAL A 206 -7.31 -13.16 -8.93
N LEU A 207 -6.71 -12.09 -9.48
CA LEU A 207 -5.72 -12.19 -10.55
C LEU A 207 -4.38 -12.76 -10.10
N LEU A 208 -3.94 -12.43 -8.87
CA LEU A 208 -2.61 -12.79 -8.38
C LEU A 208 -2.60 -14.07 -7.53
N ASP A 209 -3.72 -14.44 -6.91
CA ASP A 209 -3.82 -15.62 -6.03
C ASP A 209 -5.16 -16.35 -6.23
N PRO A 210 -5.35 -17.07 -7.36
CA PRO A 210 -6.63 -17.72 -7.69
C PRO A 210 -7.05 -18.81 -6.70
N ASP A 211 -6.13 -19.34 -5.88
CA ASP A 211 -6.39 -20.42 -4.93
C ASP A 211 -6.97 -19.93 -3.58
N THR A 212 -7.11 -18.61 -3.36
CA THR A 212 -7.59 -18.04 -2.07
C THR A 212 -9.10 -17.90 -1.92
N ILE A 213 -9.92 -18.58 -2.74
CA ILE A 213 -11.36 -18.75 -2.41
C ILE A 213 -11.52 -19.55 -1.08
N THR A 214 -10.47 -20.22 -0.61
CA THR A 214 -10.36 -20.75 0.75
C THR A 214 -9.22 -20.07 1.50
N ASP A 215 -9.55 -19.49 2.66
CA ASP A 215 -8.71 -18.82 3.66
C ASP A 215 -8.43 -17.31 3.49
N SER A 216 -9.27 -16.54 4.18
CA SER A 216 -9.16 -15.13 4.48
C SER A 216 -7.95 -14.81 5.38
N GLY A 217 -6.92 -14.17 4.81
CA GLY A 217 -5.83 -13.56 5.57
C GLY A 217 -5.20 -12.39 4.79
N PRO A 218 -5.01 -11.21 5.39
CA PRO A 218 -4.46 -10.05 4.69
C PRO A 218 -2.95 -10.22 4.46
N LYS A 219 -2.53 -10.35 3.20
CA LYS A 219 -1.12 -10.30 2.80
C LYS A 219 -0.71 -8.86 2.46
N GLN A 220 0.39 -8.44 3.05
CA GLN A 220 1.01 -7.13 2.91
C GLN A 220 1.73 -7.03 1.55
N PHE A 221 1.30 -6.10 0.69
CA PHE A 221 2.08 -5.73 -0.50
C PHE A 221 3.16 -4.74 -0.11
N SER A 222 4.41 -5.18 -0.18
CA SER A 222 5.59 -4.32 -0.22
C SER A 222 5.90 -3.96 -1.67
N ASN A 223 6.00 -2.66 -2.00
CA ASN A 223 7.06 -2.10 -2.85
C ASN A 223 6.91 -0.59 -3.15
N ASN A 224 8.01 0.11 -2.84
CA ASN A 224 8.64 1.30 -3.44
C ASN A 224 7.82 2.24 -4.35
N SER A 225 7.79 3.52 -3.97
CA SER A 225 7.77 4.65 -4.91
C SER A 225 8.54 5.83 -4.33
N GLU A 226 9.58 6.23 -5.06
CA GLU A 226 10.42 7.39 -4.80
C GLU A 226 9.71 8.69 -5.21
N ASP A 227 9.85 9.68 -4.34
CA ASP A 227 10.08 11.11 -4.55
C ASP A 227 9.24 11.91 -5.58
N GLY A 228 8.51 12.88 -5.04
CA GLY A 228 7.74 13.89 -5.78
C GLY A 228 7.03 14.88 -4.84
N SER A 229 7.66 15.26 -3.73
CA SER A 229 7.02 15.98 -2.61
C SER A 229 6.69 17.47 -2.90
N GLY A 230 7.35 18.12 -3.86
CA GLY A 230 7.31 19.60 -3.95
C GLY A 230 6.18 20.23 -4.77
N LYS A 231 5.41 19.46 -5.57
CA LYS A 231 4.48 20.03 -6.56
C LYS A 231 3.00 19.87 -6.18
N THR A 232 2.70 18.96 -5.27
CA THR A 232 1.34 18.60 -4.84
C THR A 232 0.71 19.70 -3.98
N GLU A 233 1.49 20.40 -3.16
CA GLU A 233 0.95 21.38 -2.20
C GLU A 233 0.30 22.59 -2.88
N SER A 234 0.93 23.14 -3.93
CA SER A 234 0.38 24.26 -4.71
C SER A 234 -0.87 23.89 -5.50
N ASP A 235 -0.93 22.68 -6.06
CA ASP A 235 -2.11 22.22 -6.82
C ASP A 235 -3.31 21.95 -5.89
N LEU A 236 -3.08 21.47 -4.67
CA LEU A 236 -4.12 21.20 -3.67
C LEU A 236 -4.74 22.49 -3.12
N MET A 237 -3.92 23.49 -2.86
CA MET A 237 -4.39 24.82 -2.44
C MET A 237 -5.29 25.45 -3.51
N PHE A 238 -4.91 25.31 -4.80
CA PHE A 238 -5.75 25.76 -5.92
C PHE A 238 -7.10 25.05 -5.99
N VAL A 239 -7.19 23.75 -5.70
CA VAL A 239 -8.47 23.02 -5.70
C VAL A 239 -9.42 23.54 -4.61
N LEU A 240 -8.90 23.78 -3.41
CA LEU A 240 -9.71 24.34 -2.32
C LEU A 240 -10.13 25.78 -2.62
N ASP A 241 -9.22 26.61 -3.10
CA ASP A 241 -9.56 27.97 -3.54
C ASP A 241 -10.67 27.94 -4.60
N ARG A 242 -10.61 27.03 -5.58
CA ARG A 242 -11.67 26.83 -6.58
C ARG A 242 -13.00 26.37 -5.99
N ILE A 243 -12.99 25.52 -4.95
CA ILE A 243 -14.21 25.11 -4.24
C ILE A 243 -14.83 26.31 -3.52
N PHE A 244 -14.03 27.27 -3.08
CA PHE A 244 -14.46 28.47 -2.36
C PHE A 244 -14.68 29.71 -3.24
N GLU A 245 -14.33 29.67 -4.53
CA GLU A 245 -14.36 30.83 -5.45
C GLU A 245 -15.76 31.44 -5.73
N GLY A 246 -16.85 30.89 -5.19
CA GLY A 246 -18.20 31.45 -5.34
C GLY A 246 -18.74 32.23 -4.13
N SER A 247 -18.22 32.00 -2.92
CA SER A 247 -18.72 32.61 -1.68
C SER A 247 -17.73 32.35 -0.55
N GLN A 248 -17.64 33.29 0.41
CA GLN A 248 -16.82 33.11 1.62
C GLN A 248 -16.95 31.67 2.15
N PRO A 249 -15.83 30.96 2.37
CA PRO A 249 -15.87 29.58 2.83
C PRO A 249 -16.72 29.50 4.10
N SER A 250 -17.78 28.69 4.05
CA SER A 250 -18.66 28.52 5.20
C SER A 250 -17.91 27.74 6.28
N LEU A 251 -17.82 28.34 7.48
CA LEU A 251 -17.17 27.73 8.65
C LEU A 251 -17.69 26.30 8.93
N ILE A 252 -19.00 26.10 8.81
CA ILE A 252 -19.62 24.80 9.04
C ILE A 252 -19.28 23.82 7.91
N VAL A 253 -19.24 24.29 6.67
CA VAL A 253 -18.88 23.45 5.51
C VAL A 253 -17.43 22.98 5.60
N SER A 254 -16.48 23.86 5.96
CA SER A 254 -15.08 23.47 6.15
C SER A 254 -14.91 22.43 7.27
N TYR A 255 -15.65 22.58 8.37
CA TYR A 255 -15.64 21.59 9.46
C TYR A 255 -16.17 20.23 9.00
N LYS A 256 -17.36 20.21 8.36
CA LYS A 256 -17.99 18.99 7.85
C LYS A 256 -17.15 18.31 6.77
N LEU A 257 -16.50 19.08 5.89
CA LEU A 257 -15.56 18.55 4.89
C LEU A 257 -14.36 17.90 5.56
N SER A 258 -13.73 18.55 6.54
CA SER A 258 -12.62 17.97 7.30
C SER A 258 -13.01 16.65 7.95
N SER A 259 -14.17 16.57 8.60
CA SER A 259 -14.63 15.33 9.24
C SER A 259 -14.97 14.22 8.23
N THR A 260 -15.56 14.59 7.08
CA THR A 260 -15.86 13.64 6.00
C THR A 260 -14.59 13.08 5.38
N LEU A 261 -13.62 13.96 5.08
CA LEU A 261 -12.32 13.56 4.56
C LEU A 261 -11.58 12.67 5.55
N GLU A 262 -11.58 13.01 6.85
CA GLU A 262 -10.97 12.19 7.88
C GLU A 262 -11.54 10.77 7.91
N PHE A 263 -12.87 10.61 7.87
CA PHE A 263 -13.51 9.30 7.78
C PHE A 263 -12.97 8.49 6.57
N TYR A 264 -12.99 9.09 5.38
CA TYR A 264 -12.52 8.42 4.16
C TYR A 264 -11.00 8.18 4.15
N CYS A 265 -10.19 9.03 4.79
CA CYS A 265 -8.75 8.81 4.95
C CYS A 265 -8.48 7.49 5.69
N TYR A 266 -9.18 7.22 6.79
CA TYR A 266 -9.06 5.96 7.51
C TYR A 266 -9.62 4.79 6.70
N THR A 267 -10.82 4.91 6.14
CA THR A 267 -11.43 3.83 5.35
C THR A 267 -10.57 3.42 4.15
N ILE A 268 -9.99 4.39 3.44
CA ILE A 268 -9.12 4.11 2.29
C ILE A 268 -7.74 3.61 2.76
N SER A 269 -7.22 4.09 3.88
CA SER A 269 -6.00 3.54 4.49
C SER A 269 -6.16 2.08 4.91
N ASP A 270 -7.33 1.67 5.40
CA ASP A 270 -7.62 0.27 5.76
C ASP A 270 -7.71 -0.62 4.51
N LEU A 271 -8.11 -0.07 3.36
CA LEU A 271 -8.22 -0.80 2.09
C LEU A 271 -6.89 -0.93 1.34
N LEU A 272 -6.12 0.15 1.24
CA LEU A 272 -4.90 0.23 0.40
C LEU A 272 -3.59 0.26 1.20
N GLY A 273 -3.64 0.59 2.49
CA GLY A 273 -2.46 0.92 3.30
C GLY A 273 -2.15 2.42 3.34
N ARG A 274 -1.40 2.84 4.37
CA ARG A 274 -1.10 4.26 4.64
C ARG A 274 -0.13 4.90 3.65
N GLU A 275 0.72 4.12 2.99
CA GLU A 275 1.84 4.65 2.17
C GLU A 275 1.45 4.99 0.72
N THR A 276 0.18 4.83 0.35
CA THR A 276 -0.24 5.08 -1.05
C THR A 276 -0.33 6.57 -1.37
N ALA A 277 0.00 6.94 -2.61
CA ALA A 277 -0.12 8.31 -3.11
C ALA A 277 -1.54 8.88 -2.95
N LEU A 278 -2.56 8.03 -3.09
CA LEU A 278 -3.95 8.41 -2.89
C LEU A 278 -4.24 8.75 -1.41
N CYS A 279 -3.79 7.91 -0.48
CA CYS A 279 -3.90 8.19 0.95
C CYS A 279 -3.23 9.52 1.31
N ASN A 280 -2.00 9.75 0.82
CA ASN A 280 -1.28 11.00 1.06
C ASN A 280 -2.04 12.23 0.53
N THR A 281 -2.65 12.11 -0.65
CA THR A 281 -3.46 13.18 -1.25
C THR A 281 -4.70 13.49 -0.40
N LEU A 282 -5.40 12.45 0.08
CA LEU A 282 -6.59 12.64 0.93
C LEU A 282 -6.25 13.25 2.29
N TRP A 283 -5.13 12.83 2.90
CA TRP A 283 -4.64 13.43 4.14
C TRP A 283 -4.28 14.91 3.96
N ALA A 284 -3.59 15.25 2.86
CA ALA A 284 -3.28 16.64 2.55
C ALA A 284 -4.55 17.49 2.32
N LEU A 285 -5.57 16.94 1.64
CA LEU A 285 -6.86 17.60 1.46
C LEU A 285 -7.60 17.79 2.80
N LYS A 286 -7.59 16.77 3.67
CA LYS A 286 -8.17 16.85 5.02
C LYS A 286 -7.51 17.97 5.81
N ASP A 287 -6.18 18.00 5.85
CA ASP A 287 -5.43 18.97 6.64
C ASP A 287 -5.63 20.39 6.11
N ALA A 288 -5.70 20.55 4.79
CA ALA A 288 -5.99 21.84 4.19
C ALA A 288 -7.42 22.33 4.49
N ALA A 289 -8.44 21.45 4.46
CA ALA A 289 -9.80 21.79 4.89
C ALA A 289 -9.87 22.17 6.38
N GLN A 290 -9.10 21.47 7.22
CA GLN A 290 -8.98 21.78 8.65
C GLN A 290 -8.30 23.13 8.90
N ASN A 291 -7.24 23.44 8.15
CA ASN A 291 -6.55 24.72 8.24
C ASN A 291 -7.49 25.87 7.84
N THR A 292 -8.24 25.73 6.73
CA THR A 292 -9.26 26.71 6.35
C THR A 292 -10.28 26.95 7.47
N PHE A 293 -10.73 25.89 8.14
CA PHE A 293 -11.65 26.02 9.28
C PHE A 293 -11.04 26.86 10.42
N PHE A 294 -9.81 26.57 10.83
CA PHE A 294 -9.14 27.32 11.89
C PHE A 294 -8.78 28.76 11.47
N ASP A 295 -8.45 28.99 10.21
CA ASP A 295 -8.17 30.33 9.67
C ASP A 295 -9.42 31.20 9.68
N ILE A 296 -10.60 30.65 9.35
CA ILE A 296 -11.88 31.37 9.47
C ILE A 296 -12.17 31.72 10.93
N LEU A 297 -11.97 30.78 11.86
CA LEU A 297 -12.17 31.03 13.29
C LEU A 297 -11.22 32.11 13.81
N LYS A 298 -9.94 32.01 13.46
CA LYS A 298 -8.92 33.00 13.83
C LYS A 298 -9.28 34.37 13.29
N GLY A 299 -9.64 34.48 12.01
CA GLY A 299 -10.05 35.74 11.39
C GLY A 299 -11.31 36.35 12.03
N ARG A 300 -12.30 35.52 12.40
CA ARG A 300 -13.48 35.98 13.16
C ARG A 300 -13.10 36.49 14.55
N GLY A 301 -12.23 35.76 15.26
CA GLY A 301 -11.76 36.14 16.59
C GLY A 301 -10.95 37.45 16.60
N GLU A 302 -10.00 37.59 15.67
CA GLU A 302 -9.20 38.82 15.52
C GLU A 302 -10.07 40.03 15.17
N LYS A 303 -11.05 39.86 14.28
CA LYS A 303 -12.00 40.93 13.93
C LYS A 303 -12.85 41.34 15.13
N LEU A 304 -13.29 40.37 15.94
CA LEU A 304 -14.08 40.61 17.15
C LEU A 304 -13.28 41.39 18.20
N LEU A 305 -12.03 41.00 18.45
CA LEU A 305 -11.16 41.66 19.41
C LEU A 305 -10.68 43.05 18.95
N ARG A 306 -10.55 43.25 17.63
CA ARG A 306 -10.17 44.54 17.06
C ARG A 306 -11.32 45.56 17.09
N TYR A 307 -12.56 45.09 16.97
CA TYR A 307 -13.77 45.92 16.99
C TYR A 307 -14.79 45.35 18.00
N PRO A 308 -14.51 45.45 19.32
CA PRO A 308 -15.41 44.93 20.32
C PRO A 308 -16.76 45.68 20.23
N PRO A 309 -17.91 44.97 20.23
CA PRO A 309 -19.23 45.58 20.15
C PRO A 309 -19.48 46.47 21.37
N LEU A 310 -20.27 47.53 21.18
CA LEU A 310 -20.71 48.38 22.28
C LEU A 310 -21.63 47.56 23.19
N VAL A 311 -21.38 47.60 24.50
CA VAL A 311 -22.23 46.95 25.50
C VAL A 311 -23.62 47.57 25.45
N ALA A 312 -24.64 46.74 25.26
CA ALA A 312 -26.02 47.18 25.23
C ALA A 312 -26.43 47.73 26.60
N VAL A 313 -27.23 48.81 26.61
CA VAL A 313 -27.67 49.49 27.85
C VAL A 313 -28.53 48.57 28.73
N ASP A 314 -29.23 47.62 28.11
CA ASP A 314 -30.08 46.63 28.78
C ASP A 314 -29.30 45.43 29.33
N LEU A 315 -27.98 45.38 29.13
CA LEU A 315 -27.08 44.29 29.55
C LEU A 315 -27.43 42.93 28.93
N SER A 316 -28.11 42.93 27.78
CA SER A 316 -28.32 41.72 26.99
C SER A 316 -26.98 41.10 26.53
N PRO A 317 -26.91 39.77 26.31
CA PRO A 317 -25.70 39.14 25.78
C PRO A 317 -25.30 39.81 24.46
N PRO A 318 -24.01 40.16 24.27
CA PRO A 318 -23.54 40.66 23.00
C PRO A 318 -23.91 39.70 21.86
N PRO A 319 -24.31 40.18 20.68
CA PRO A 319 -24.70 39.31 19.55
C PRO A 319 -23.65 38.24 19.23
N ALA A 320 -22.37 38.58 19.37
CA ALA A 320 -21.25 37.65 19.19
C ALA A 320 -21.27 36.44 20.14
N VAL A 321 -21.79 36.59 21.36
CA VAL A 321 -21.96 35.47 22.31
C VAL A 321 -23.06 34.54 21.79
N THR A 322 -24.21 35.08 21.39
CA THR A 322 -25.34 34.29 20.87
C THR A 322 -24.97 33.57 19.58
N GLU A 323 -24.32 34.26 18.64
CA GLU A 323 -23.83 33.69 17.39
C GLU A 323 -22.77 32.61 17.63
N GLY A 324 -21.80 32.86 18.52
CA GLY A 324 -20.74 31.91 18.84
C GLY A 324 -21.27 30.64 19.49
N VAL A 325 -22.22 30.76 20.42
CA VAL A 325 -22.89 29.61 21.05
C VAL A 325 -23.72 28.84 20.02
N SER A 326 -24.44 29.52 19.12
CA SER A 326 -25.20 28.87 18.04
C SER A 326 -24.29 28.06 17.12
N VAL A 327 -23.16 28.62 16.70
CA VAL A 327 -22.16 27.94 15.86
C VAL A 327 -21.54 26.76 16.61
N LEU A 328 -21.22 26.92 17.90
CA LEU A 328 -20.69 25.85 18.72
C LEU A 328 -21.67 24.67 18.84
N LEU A 329 -22.95 24.95 19.08
CA LEU A 329 -23.99 23.92 19.15
C LEU A 329 -24.11 23.15 17.83
N GLU A 330 -24.12 23.85 16.70
CA GLU A 330 -24.17 23.20 15.39
C GLU A 330 -22.93 22.33 15.15
N ILE A 331 -21.74 22.78 15.54
CA ILE A 331 -20.51 22.00 15.43
C ILE A 331 -20.53 20.78 16.37
N ILE A 332 -21.07 20.91 17.59
CA ILE A 332 -21.25 19.79 18.53
C ILE A 332 -22.20 18.74 17.93
N ASP A 333 -23.31 19.16 17.34
CA ASP A 333 -24.26 18.24 16.70
C ASP A 333 -23.61 17.48 15.54
N ASN A 334 -22.79 18.17 14.74
CA ASN A 334 -22.00 17.53 13.69
C ASN A 334 -20.92 16.59 14.27
N TYR A 335 -20.28 16.97 15.37
CA TYR A 335 -19.27 16.13 16.04
C TYR A 335 -19.88 14.86 16.66
N ASN A 336 -21.11 14.96 17.18
CA ASN A 336 -21.82 13.84 17.76
C ASN A 336 -22.35 12.88 16.70
N SER A 337 -22.79 13.42 15.55
CA SER A 337 -23.32 12.64 14.42
C SER A 337 -22.24 12.13 13.46
N MET A 338 -20.98 12.53 13.60
CA MET A 338 -19.91 12.08 12.71
C MET A 338 -19.74 10.55 12.74
N MET A 339 -19.44 9.98 11.58
CA MET A 339 -19.06 8.58 11.48
C MET A 339 -17.61 8.40 11.95
N VAL A 340 -17.39 7.46 12.86
CA VAL A 340 -16.04 7.08 13.33
C VAL A 340 -15.60 5.84 12.56
N PRO A 341 -14.47 5.87 11.85
CA PRO A 341 -13.96 4.70 11.14
C PRO A 341 -13.41 3.67 12.12
N ALA A 342 -13.43 2.39 11.74
CA ALA A 342 -13.08 1.28 12.64
C ALA A 342 -11.64 1.32 13.17
N SER A 343 -10.69 1.80 12.36
CA SER A 343 -9.28 1.98 12.75
C SER A 343 -8.95 3.37 13.31
N GLY A 344 -9.89 4.32 13.22
CA GLY A 344 -9.66 5.69 13.64
C GLY A 344 -10.16 5.97 15.05
N GLN A 345 -9.82 7.17 15.53
CA GLN A 345 -10.32 7.71 16.79
C GLN A 345 -11.05 9.03 16.52
N LYS A 346 -11.97 9.40 17.41
CA LYS A 346 -12.57 10.73 17.33
C LYS A 346 -11.48 11.80 17.51
N PRO A 347 -11.46 12.85 16.67
CA PRO A 347 -10.50 13.92 16.81
C PRO A 347 -10.73 14.69 18.12
N ALA A 348 -9.66 15.25 18.68
CA ALA A 348 -9.76 16.05 19.91
C ALA A 348 -10.65 17.28 19.67
N PHE A 349 -11.72 17.41 20.45
CA PHE A 349 -12.70 18.49 20.29
C PHE A 349 -12.32 19.80 21.04
N GLY A 350 -11.45 19.69 22.06
CA GLY A 350 -11.01 20.81 22.88
C GLY A 350 -10.46 22.02 22.10
N PRO A 351 -9.56 21.84 21.10
CA PRO A 351 -9.06 22.95 20.29
C PRO A 351 -10.16 23.71 19.54
N VAL A 352 -11.22 23.02 19.11
CA VAL A 352 -12.35 23.64 18.42
C VAL A 352 -13.16 24.51 19.38
N ILE A 353 -13.46 23.99 20.57
CA ILE A 353 -14.15 24.75 21.64
C ILE A 353 -13.35 26.01 21.99
N SER A 354 -12.04 25.87 22.21
CA SER A 354 -11.16 26.99 22.55
C SER A 354 -11.10 28.03 21.43
N ALA A 355 -10.96 27.60 20.17
CA ALA A 355 -10.89 28.51 19.03
C ALA A 355 -12.18 29.34 18.84
N ILE A 356 -13.35 28.81 19.21
CA ILE A 356 -14.63 29.53 19.16
C ILE A 356 -14.82 30.42 20.39
N LEU A 357 -14.62 29.88 21.60
CA LEU A 357 -15.00 30.56 22.84
C LEU A 357 -13.97 31.56 23.34
N ASP A 358 -12.67 31.32 23.16
CA ASP A 358 -11.62 32.17 23.76
C ASP A 358 -11.67 33.62 23.28
N PRO A 359 -11.86 33.93 21.98
CA PRO A 359 -12.05 35.31 21.53
C PRO A 359 -13.30 35.98 22.10
N ILE A 360 -14.38 35.21 22.29
CA ILE A 360 -15.65 35.73 22.86
C ILE A 360 -15.48 36.03 24.35
N VAL A 361 -14.82 35.15 25.09
CA VAL A 361 -14.50 35.34 26.51
C VAL A 361 -13.60 36.57 26.69
N GLN A 362 -12.55 36.70 25.90
CA GLN A 362 -11.64 37.85 25.93
C GLN A 362 -12.36 39.17 25.60
N MET A 363 -13.25 39.16 24.60
CA MET A 363 -14.09 40.31 24.29
C MET A 363 -14.96 40.73 25.49
N CYS A 364 -15.63 39.77 26.14
CA CYS A 364 -16.42 40.04 27.34
C CYS A 364 -15.57 40.61 28.48
N GLU A 365 -14.37 40.07 28.71
CA GLU A 365 -13.45 40.57 29.73
C GLU A 365 -12.99 42.01 29.46
N GLN A 366 -12.60 42.31 28.23
CA GLN A 366 -12.20 43.66 27.81
C GLN A 366 -13.36 44.66 27.93
N ALA A 367 -14.58 44.25 27.56
CA ALA A 367 -15.78 45.06 27.73
C ALA A 367 -16.07 45.34 29.22
N ALA A 368 -15.96 44.33 30.08
CA ALA A 368 -16.15 44.50 31.52
C ALA A 368 -15.11 45.45 32.14
N GLU A 369 -13.85 45.35 31.73
CA GLU A 369 -12.77 46.23 32.20
C GLU A 369 -12.94 47.68 31.73
N ALA A 370 -13.36 47.88 30.47
CA ALA A 370 -13.67 49.20 29.93
C ALA A 370 -14.84 49.90 30.65
N HIS A 371 -15.79 49.13 31.21
CA HIS A 371 -16.86 49.70 32.05
C HIS A 371 -16.37 50.08 33.46
N LYS A 372 -15.46 49.30 34.07
CA LYS A 372 -14.87 49.63 35.37
C LYS A 372 -14.08 50.94 35.33
N SER A 373 -13.31 51.18 34.26
CA SER A 373 -12.49 52.39 34.12
C SER A 373 -13.32 53.68 33.94
N LYS A 374 -14.46 53.61 33.24
CA LYS A 374 -15.40 54.74 33.12
C LYS A 374 -16.03 55.14 34.47
N GLY A 375 -16.29 54.17 35.35
CA GLY A 375 -16.82 54.44 36.70
C GLY A 375 -15.79 55.08 37.65
N ALA A 376 -14.51 54.71 37.54
CA ALA A 376 -13.45 55.24 38.40
C ALA A 376 -13.07 56.71 38.10
N GLY A 377 -13.29 57.17 36.86
CA GLY A 377 -12.94 58.52 36.41
C GLY A 377 -13.85 59.66 36.91
N HIS A 378 -14.97 59.36 37.57
CA HIS A 378 -15.88 60.39 38.09
C HIS A 378 -15.76 60.69 39.58
N SER A 379 -14.83 60.05 40.30
CA SER A 379 -14.70 60.28 41.75
C SER A 379 -13.50 61.13 42.20
N SER A 380 -12.72 61.73 41.29
CA SER A 380 -11.62 62.61 41.71
C SER A 380 -11.37 63.75 40.72
N ARG A 381 -12.11 64.86 40.88
CA ARG A 381 -11.70 66.26 40.61
C ARG A 381 -12.94 67.17 40.62
N ARG A 382 -13.26 67.73 41.78
CA ARG A 382 -13.90 69.06 41.90
C ARG A 382 -13.75 69.59 43.33
N SER A 383 -12.52 69.98 43.67
CA SER A 383 -12.35 71.13 44.56
C SER A 383 -12.54 72.38 43.70
N GLY A 384 -13.50 73.23 44.06
CA GLY A 384 -13.88 74.35 43.21
C GLY A 384 -15.22 74.92 43.63
N MET A 385 -15.16 75.66 44.73
CA MET A 385 -16.05 76.72 45.21
C MET A 385 -17.11 77.17 44.19
N SER A 386 -18.38 77.04 44.52
CA SER A 386 -19.31 78.18 44.60
C SER A 386 -20.66 77.73 45.13
N PHE A 387 -21.18 78.58 46.02
CA PHE A 387 -22.52 78.64 46.57
C PHE A 387 -23.59 78.55 45.47
N ASP A 388 -24.64 77.75 45.68
CA ASP A 388 -25.96 78.33 45.89
C ASP A 388 -26.95 77.34 46.50
N CYS A 389 -27.88 77.90 47.26
CA CYS A 389 -28.89 77.24 48.07
C CYS A 389 -30.00 76.58 47.23
N GLY A 390 -30.44 75.39 47.65
CA GLY A 390 -31.80 74.91 47.38
C GLY A 390 -31.95 73.95 46.20
N GLN A 391 -31.55 72.69 46.36
CA GLN A 391 -32.19 71.56 45.67
C GLN A 391 -31.94 70.26 46.44
N LEU A 392 -32.89 69.93 47.31
CA LEU A 392 -33.14 68.56 47.77
C LEU A 392 -33.51 67.73 46.54
N THR A 393 -32.58 66.91 46.05
CA THR A 393 -32.78 65.62 45.31
C THR A 393 -31.45 65.16 44.68
N LYS A 394 -30.34 65.25 45.43
CA LYS A 394 -29.18 64.39 45.18
C LYS A 394 -29.29 63.17 46.08
N SER A 395 -30.09 62.19 45.68
CA SER A 395 -29.91 60.79 46.09
C SER A 395 -30.87 59.91 45.29
N SER A 396 -30.49 58.66 45.10
CA SER A 396 -31.10 57.64 44.24
C SER A 396 -30.63 57.60 42.79
N VAL A 397 -30.86 58.57 41.89
CA VAL A 397 -30.60 58.30 40.45
C VAL A 397 -29.10 58.17 40.10
N ASP A 398 -28.24 59.09 40.54
CA ASP A 398 -26.79 58.96 40.31
C ASP A 398 -26.17 57.78 41.10
N ALA A 399 -26.73 57.47 42.27
CA ALA A 399 -26.33 56.29 43.05
C ALA A 399 -26.75 55.00 42.33
N ILE A 400 -27.94 54.93 41.74
CA ILE A 400 -28.42 53.84 40.91
C ILE A 400 -27.58 53.72 39.64
N LEU A 401 -27.17 54.82 38.99
CA LEU A 401 -26.27 54.77 37.83
C LEU A 401 -24.87 54.29 38.22
N SER A 402 -24.32 54.73 39.36
CA SER A 402 -23.04 54.23 39.89
C SER A 402 -23.11 52.77 40.37
N ASN A 403 -24.26 52.32 40.88
CA ASN A 403 -24.48 50.93 41.26
C ASN A 403 -24.84 50.07 40.03
N SER A 404 -25.43 50.68 39.01
CA SER A 404 -25.66 50.03 37.73
C SER A 404 -24.34 49.77 37.04
N SER A 405 -23.31 50.60 37.19
CA SER A 405 -22.00 50.33 36.57
C SER A 405 -21.26 49.17 37.26
N SER A 406 -21.38 49.01 38.58
CA SER A 406 -20.87 47.84 39.30
C SER A 406 -21.65 46.57 38.92
N VAL A 407 -22.98 46.63 38.86
CA VAL A 407 -23.87 45.55 38.38
C VAL A 407 -23.62 45.22 36.90
N SER A 408 -23.30 46.22 36.08
CA SER A 408 -22.96 46.05 34.65
C SER A 408 -21.68 45.24 34.52
N SER A 409 -20.68 45.54 35.34
CA SER A 409 -19.42 44.78 35.35
C SER A 409 -19.60 43.34 35.85
N SER A 410 -20.52 43.09 36.79
CA SER A 410 -20.77 41.74 37.30
C SER A 410 -21.49 40.86 36.29
N LEU A 411 -22.48 41.37 35.55
CA LEU A 411 -23.22 40.60 34.53
C LEU A 411 -22.34 40.21 33.33
N VAL A 412 -21.49 41.12 32.83
CA VAL A 412 -20.52 40.77 31.77
C VAL A 412 -19.50 39.74 32.25
N CYS A 413 -19.09 39.85 33.52
CA CYS A 413 -18.26 38.84 34.17
C CYS A 413 -19.00 37.49 34.32
N SER A 414 -20.32 37.51 34.57
CA SER A 414 -21.16 36.29 34.60
C SER A 414 -21.20 35.60 33.23
N TYR A 415 -21.31 36.33 32.12
CA TYR A 415 -21.22 35.72 30.78
C TYR A 415 -19.85 35.08 30.52
N SER A 416 -18.75 35.77 30.87
CA SER A 416 -17.39 35.20 30.80
C SER A 416 -17.27 33.96 31.68
N PHE A 417 -17.80 33.99 32.90
CA PHE A 417 -17.78 32.87 33.83
C PHE A 417 -18.60 31.68 33.30
N SER A 418 -19.81 31.91 32.79
CA SER A 418 -20.64 30.86 32.17
C SER A 418 -19.92 30.25 30.97
N LEU A 419 -19.32 31.04 30.08
CA LEU A 419 -18.56 30.52 28.93
C LEU A 419 -17.32 29.73 29.36
N LYS A 420 -16.59 30.18 30.38
CA LYS A 420 -15.46 29.42 30.97
C LYS A 420 -15.92 28.12 31.63
N PHE A 421 -17.08 28.15 32.29
CA PHE A 421 -17.68 26.97 32.90
C PHE A 421 -18.10 25.95 31.84
N TYR A 422 -18.78 26.39 30.78
CA TYR A 422 -19.11 25.55 29.62
C TYR A 422 -17.84 25.00 28.96
N ARG A 423 -16.79 25.81 28.76
CA ARG A 423 -15.49 25.36 28.26
C ARG A 423 -14.88 24.22 29.09
N TYR A 424 -15.10 24.19 30.40
CA TYR A 424 -14.55 23.15 31.28
C TYR A 424 -15.39 21.86 31.30
N LEU A 425 -16.68 21.93 30.96
CA LEU A 425 -17.62 20.79 30.99
C LEU A 425 -17.81 20.08 29.64
N LEU A 426 -17.50 20.77 28.54
CA LEU A 426 -17.78 20.30 27.18
C LEU A 426 -16.75 19.31 26.58
N PRO A 427 -15.44 19.43 26.82
CA PRO A 427 -14.46 18.38 26.52
C PRO A 427 -14.70 17.16 27.40
#